data_AF-A0A967MUY1-F1
#
_entry.id   AF-A0A967MUY1-F1
#
_cell.length_a   1.000
_cell.length_b   1.000
_cell.length_c   1.000
_cell.angle_alpha   90.00
_cell.angle_beta   90.00
_cell.angle_gamma   90.00
#
_symmetry.space_group_name_H-M   'P 1'
#
loop_
_entity.id
_entity.type
_entity.pdbx_description
1 polymer ?
#
loop_
_entity_poly.entity_id
_entity_poly.type
_entity_poly.pdbx_seq_one_letter_code
_entity_poly.pdbx_strand_id
1 'polypeptide(L)' 'LVTDSQYVMKGMTEWMPAWKRRGWRTADKKPVKNVDLWQRLDAALAAHDVEWEWVRGHSG' A
#
# COMPACT_ATOMS: atom_id res chain seq x y z
N LEU A 1 -14.46 -12.27 -1.69
CA LEU A 1 -14.54 -10.93 -2.31
C LEU A 1 -13.25 -10.72 -3.09
N VAL A 2 -13.28 -10.89 -4.41
CA VAL A 2 -12.11 -10.74 -5.28
C VAL A 2 -12.27 -9.40 -5.98
N THR A 3 -11.37 -8.45 -5.71
CA THR A 3 -11.33 -7.18 -6.43
C THR A 3 -10.11 -7.18 -7.33
N ASP A 4 -10.34 -6.82 -8.59
CA ASP A 4 -9.47 -6.79 -9.79
C ASP A 4 -8.08 -6.14 -9.71
N SER A 5 -7.62 -5.71 -8.55
CA SER A 5 -6.57 -4.71 -8.51
C SER A 5 -5.22 -5.28 -8.07
N GLN A 6 -4.49 -5.85 -9.03
CA GLN A 6 -3.01 -5.90 -8.96
C GLN A 6 -2.43 -4.55 -8.50
N TYR A 7 -3.11 -3.45 -8.85
CA TYR A 7 -2.79 -2.10 -8.41
C TYR A 7 -2.84 -1.92 -6.89
N VAL A 8 -3.88 -2.42 -6.22
CA VAL A 8 -4.01 -2.32 -4.75
C VAL A 8 -3.05 -3.28 -4.08
N MET A 9 -2.91 -4.50 -4.61
CA MET A 9 -1.94 -5.48 -4.11
C MET A 9 -0.51 -4.92 -4.17
N LYS A 10 -0.02 -4.50 -5.34
CA LYS A 10 1.30 -3.89 -5.51
C LYS A 10 1.42 -2.57 -4.76
N GLY A 11 0.33 -1.81 -4.70
CA GLY A 11 0.25 -0.57 -3.95
C GLY A 11 0.49 -0.77 -2.47
N MET A 12 -0.08 -1.82 -1.87
CA MET A 12 0.13 -2.16 -0.46
C MET A 12 1.50 -2.80 -0.22
N THR A 13 1.93 -3.74 -1.07
CA THR A 13 3.14 -4.54 -0.80
C THR A 13 4.43 -3.84 -1.20
N GLU A 14 4.45 -3.16 -2.34
CA GLU A 14 5.69 -2.58 -2.90
C GLU A 14 5.75 -1.06 -2.69
N TRP A 15 4.63 -0.35 -2.89
CA TRP A 15 4.66 1.11 -2.96
C TRP A 15 4.39 1.78 -1.63
N MET A 16 3.44 1.29 -0.82
CA MET A 16 3.07 1.88 0.47
C MET A 16 4.27 2.00 1.43
N PRO A 17 5.14 0.99 1.61
CA PRO A 17 6.33 1.14 2.45
C PRO A 17 7.30 2.20 1.90
N ALA A 18 7.47 2.25 0.58
CA ALA A 18 8.34 3.22 -0.08
C ALA A 18 7.78 4.65 0.02
N TRP A 19 6.47 4.83 -0.11
CA TRP A 19 5.78 6.10 0.05
C TRP A 19 5.81 6.58 1.49
N LYS A 20 5.57 5.70 2.47
CA LYS A 20 5.67 6.03 3.90
C LYS A 20 7.07 6.54 4.25
N ARG A 21 8.12 5.84 3.78
CA ARG A 21 9.52 6.27 3.94
C ARG A 21 9.83 7.60 3.24
N ARG A 22 9.15 7.92 2.13
CA ARG A 22 9.29 9.17 1.38
C ARG A 22 8.31 10.27 1.81
N GLY A 23 7.56 10.08 2.91
CA GLY A 23 6.57 11.04 3.39
C GLY A 23 5.41 11.27 2.42
N TRP A 24 4.94 10.21 1.76
CA TRP A 24 3.84 10.19 0.79
C TRP A 24 4.06 11.05 -0.46
N ARG A 25 5.32 11.16 -0.89
CA ARG A 25 5.72 11.90 -2.08
C ARG A 25 6.28 10.98 -3.17
N THR A 26 5.98 11.31 -4.43
CA THR A 26 6.57 10.70 -5.62
C THR A 26 8.00 11.21 -5.83
N ALA A 27 8.72 10.62 -6.79
CA ALA A 27 10.07 11.08 -7.15
C ALA A 27 10.09 12.56 -7.57
N ASP A 28 9.00 13.04 -8.16
CA ASP A 28 8.82 14.45 -8.57
C ASP A 28 8.45 15.39 -7.42
N LYS A 29 8.57 14.92 -6.16
CA LYS A 29 8.18 15.63 -4.93
C LYS A 29 6.69 16.00 -4.84
N LYS A 30 5.86 15.47 -5.74
CA LYS A 30 4.41 15.66 -5.70
C LYS A 30 3.77 14.65 -4.75
N PRO A 31 2.60 14.95 -4.16
CA PRO A 31 1.84 13.96 -3.41
C PRO A 31 1.54 12.74 -4.27
N VAL A 32 1.58 11.55 -3.66
CA VAL A 32 1.12 10.32 -4.31
C VAL A 32 -0.37 10.45 -4.65
N LYS A 33 -0.78 9.90 -5.80
CA LYS A 33 -2.19 9.88 -6.19
C LYS A 33 -3.01 9.14 -5.13
N ASN A 34 -4.11 9.73 -4.69
CA ASN A 34 -4.99 9.21 -3.62
C ASN A 34 -4.28 9.05 -2.26
N VAL A 35 -3.31 9.92 -1.95
CA VAL A 35 -2.59 9.90 -0.67
C VAL A 35 -3.52 9.92 0.53
N ASP A 36 -4.64 10.63 0.45
CA ASP A 36 -5.67 10.72 1.48
C ASP A 36 -6.31 9.36 1.77
N LEU A 37 -6.64 8.59 0.73
CA LEU A 37 -7.18 7.24 0.87
C LEU A 37 -6.14 6.28 1.44
N TRP A 38 -4.90 6.38 0.97
CA TRP A 38 -3.81 5.54 1.45
C TRP A 38 -3.45 5.83 2.91
N GLN A 39 -3.48 7.08 3.34
CA GLN A 39 -3.26 7.45 4.75
C GLN A 39 -4.40 6.99 5.65
N ARG A 40 -5.65 7.12 5.20
CA ARG A 40 -6.81 6.58 5.94
C ARG A 40 -6.72 5.07 6.08
N LEU A 41 -6.27 4.39 5.02
CA LEU A 41 -6.03 2.96 5.04
C LEU A 41 -4.88 2.58 5.98
N ASP A 42 -3.72 3.26 5.91
CA ASP A 42 -2.59 3.06 6.84
C ASP A 42 -2.99 3.31 8.30
N ALA A 43 -3.81 4.33 8.57
CA ALA A 43 -4.32 4.62 9.91
C ALA A 43 -5.32 3.57 10.42
N ALA A 44 -6.22 3.10 9.55
CA ALA A 44 -7.14 2.01 9.88
C ALA A 44 -6.37 0.69 10.11
N LEU A 45 -5.32 0.45 9.34
CA LEU A 45 -4.43 -0.69 9.50
C LEU A 45 -3.57 -0.56 10.76
N ALA A 46 -3.11 0.63 11.14
CA ALA A 46 -2.30 0.82 12.35
C ALA A 46 -3.04 0.47 13.65
N ALA A 47 -4.38 0.48 13.65
CA ALA A 47 -5.19 0.06 14.78
C ALA A 47 -5.26 -1.48 14.95
N HIS A 48 -4.80 -2.22 13.96
CA HIS A 48 -4.79 -3.68 13.94
C HIS A 48 -3.35 -4.16 13.76
N ASP A 49 -2.90 -5.15 14.52
CA ASP A 49 -1.63 -5.84 14.21
C ASP A 49 -1.85 -6.68 12.94
N VAL A 50 -1.85 -6.01 11.79
CA VAL A 50 -1.98 -6.66 10.49
C VAL A 50 -0.59 -7.09 10.08
N GLU A 51 -0.24 -8.31 10.47
CA GLU A 51 0.91 -9.01 9.89
C GLU A 51 0.59 -9.28 8.42
N TRP A 52 1.14 -8.44 7.54
CA TRP A 52 1.04 -8.63 6.10
C TRP A 52 1.95 -9.79 5.68
N GLU A 53 1.50 -11.02 5.90
CA GLU A 53 2.18 -12.21 5.41
C GLU A 53 1.97 -12.31 3.89
N TRP A 54 2.94 -11.79 3.14
CA TRP A 54 2.94 -11.93 1.69
C TRP A 54 3.32 -13.37 1.33
N VAL A 55 2.30 -14.23 1.16
CA VAL A 55 2.47 -15.52 0.50
C VAL A 55 2.69 -15.27 -0.99
N ARG A 56 3.83 -15.71 -1.55
CA ARG A 56 4.02 -15.85 -3.01
C ARG A 56 3.07 -16.90 -3.57
N GLY A 57 1.79 -16.57 -3.68
CA GLY A 57 0.80 -17.39 -4.39
C GLY A 57 0.93 -17.21 -5.89
N HIS A 58 2.00 -17.73 -6.49
CA HIS A 58 1.99 -18.30 -7.86
C HIS A 58 3.38 -18.90 -8.16
N SER A 59 3.58 -20.13 -7.67
CA SER A 59 4.33 -21.14 -8.40
C SER A 59 3.34 -22.29 -8.63
N GLY A 60 2.62 -22.18 -9.73
CA GLY A 60 1.67 -23.15 -10.26
C GLY A 60 1.50 -22.85 -11.74
#